data_AF-A0A558G8X0-F1
#
_entry.id   AF-A0A558G8X0-F1
#
_cell.length_a   1.000
_cell.length_b   1.000
_cell.length_c   1.000
_cell.angle_alpha   90.00
_cell.angle_beta   90.00
_cell.angle_gamma   90.00
#
_symmetry.space_group_name_H-M   'P 1'
#
loop_
_entity.id
_entity.type
_entity.pdbx_description
1 polymer ?
#
loop_
_entity_poly.entity_id
_entity_poly.type
_entity_poly.pdbx_seq_one_letter_code
_entity_poly.pdbx_strand_id
1 'polypeptide(L)' 'AAEADIDDLDGKLADGEFDDLREWLRENVHRHGRRYETNDLVKRATGEAFAADDFLDYVESKYGALYDL' A
#
# COMPACT_ATOMS: atom_id res chain seq x y z
N ALA A 1 1.52 0.54 -4.90
CA ALA A 1 2.83 1.19 -4.67
C ALA A 1 3.80 0.25 -3.94
N ALA A 2 3.64 -0.02 -2.63
CA ALA A 2 4.57 -0.91 -1.90
C ALA A 2 4.74 -2.29 -2.53
N GLU A 3 3.66 -2.92 -2.99
CA GLU A 3 3.69 -4.21 -3.70
C GLU A 3 4.46 -4.16 -5.03
N ALA A 4 4.51 -3.00 -5.70
CA ALA A 4 5.28 -2.82 -6.93
C ALA A 4 6.77 -2.55 -6.66
N ASP A 5 7.11 -2.03 -5.48
CA ASP A 5 8.48 -1.66 -5.08
C ASP A 5 9.19 -2.77 -4.30
N ILE A 6 8.44 -3.71 -3.72
CA ILE A 6 8.95 -4.81 -2.91
C ILE A 6 8.73 -6.12 -3.66
N ASP A 7 9.83 -6.76 -4.08
CA ASP A 7 9.78 -8.08 -4.70
C ASP A 7 9.15 -9.11 -3.74
N ASP A 8 8.17 -9.87 -4.25
CA ASP A 8 7.44 -10.94 -3.57
C ASP A 8 6.89 -10.53 -2.19
N LEU A 9 6.24 -9.37 -2.13
CA LEU A 9 5.67 -8.87 -0.88
C LEU A 9 4.71 -9.87 -0.23
N ASP A 10 3.79 -10.47 -0.99
CA ASP A 10 2.81 -11.41 -0.44
C ASP A 10 3.47 -12.67 0.15
N GLY A 11 4.49 -13.22 -0.52
CA GLY A 11 5.25 -14.37 -0.03
C GLY A 11 5.94 -14.07 1.31
N LYS A 12 6.64 -12.93 1.39
CA LYS A 12 7.29 -12.47 2.63
C LYS A 12 6.29 -12.30 3.77
N LEU A 13 5.14 -11.70 3.51
CA LEU A 13 4.09 -11.53 4.51
C LEU A 13 3.54 -12.88 5.00
N ALA A 14 3.37 -13.85 4.09
CA ALA A 14 2.94 -15.20 4.45
C ALA A 14 3.95 -15.92 5.36
N ASP A 15 5.25 -15.68 5.16
CA ASP A 15 6.34 -16.22 5.98
C ASP A 15 6.59 -15.42 7.29
N GLY A 16 5.84 -14.34 7.51
CA GLY A 16 5.97 -13.48 8.70
C GLY A 16 7.13 -12.49 8.64
N GLU A 17 7.68 -12.24 7.45
CA GLU A 17 8.73 -11.27 7.18
C GLU A 17 8.11 -9.90 6.87
N PHE A 18 8.15 -8.98 7.84
CA PHE A 18 7.52 -7.66 7.73
C PHE A 18 8.50 -6.49 7.56
N ASP A 19 9.80 -6.76 7.62
CA ASP A 19 10.82 -5.70 7.70
C ASP A 19 10.83 -4.82 6.45
N ASP A 20 10.74 -5.40 5.25
CA ASP A 20 10.71 -4.66 3.98
C ASP A 20 9.49 -3.73 3.89
N LEU A 21 8.29 -4.23 4.21
CA LEU A 21 7.08 -3.42 4.21
C LEU A 21 7.16 -2.30 5.25
N ARG A 22 7.68 -2.61 6.44
CA ARG A 22 7.86 -1.63 7.52
C ARG A 22 8.87 -0.55 7.12
N GLU A 23 9.96 -0.91 6.45
CA GLU A 23 10.95 0.03 5.96
C GLU A 23 10.35 0.92 4.86
N TRP A 24 9.65 0.34 3.89
CA TRP A 24 8.96 1.11 2.85
C TRP A 24 7.96 2.11 3.46
N LEU A 25 7.14 1.69 4.43
CA LEU A 25 6.20 2.59 5.12
C LEU A 25 6.94 3.66 5.94
N ARG A 26 8.07 3.31 6.56
CA ARG A 26 8.90 4.26 7.30
C ARG A 26 9.44 5.35 6.38
N GLU A 27 9.93 4.96 5.21
CA GLU A 27 10.56 5.85 4.25
C GLU A 27 9.55 6.73 3.52
N ASN A 28 8.44 6.17 3.08
CA ASN A 28 7.49 6.86 2.20
C ASN A 28 6.37 7.57 2.97
N VAL A 29 6.09 7.17 4.21
CA VAL A 29 4.96 7.69 5.00
C VAL A 29 5.40 8.17 6.39
N HIS A 30 5.83 7.26 7.28
CA HIS A 30 5.94 7.55 8.71
C HIS A 30 6.97 8.64 9.04
N ARG A 31 8.12 8.65 8.37
CA ARG A 31 9.19 9.63 8.65
C ARG A 31 8.77 11.07 8.39
N HIS A 32 7.73 11.29 7.59
CA HIS A 32 7.28 12.63 7.22
C HIS A 32 6.42 13.27 8.31
N GLY A 33 5.82 12.50 9.22
CA GLY A 33 4.95 13.03 10.28
C GLY A 33 3.88 13.97 9.71
N ARG A 34 3.81 15.19 10.24
CA ARG A 34 2.88 16.25 9.75
C ARG A 34 3.52 17.24 8.78
N ARG A 35 4.60 16.86 8.10
CA ARG A 35 5.34 17.75 7.18
C ARG A 35 4.55 18.07 5.91
N TYR A 36 3.67 17.18 5.48
CA TYR A 36 2.86 17.31 4.27
C TYR A 36 1.39 17.15 4.62
N GLU A 37 0.54 17.87 3.90
CA GLU A 37 -0.90 17.59 3.89
C GLU A 37 -1.15 16.19 3.31
N THR A 38 -2.24 15.55 3.72
CA THR A 38 -2.52 14.15 3.40
C THR A 38 -2.45 13.85 1.91
N ASN A 39 -3.09 14.68 1.07
CA ASN A 39 -3.11 14.44 -0.38
C ASN A 39 -1.72 14.60 -1.01
N ASP A 40 -0.89 15.51 -0.50
CA ASP A 40 0.49 15.67 -0.95
C ASP A 40 1.36 14.49 -0.52
N LEU A 41 1.14 13.96 0.70
CA LEU A 41 1.85 12.79 1.20
C LEU A 41 1.50 11.55 0.38
N VAL A 42 0.20 11.33 0.09
CA VAL A 42 -0.26 10.22 -0.77
C VAL A 42 0.43 10.29 -2.12
N LYS A 43 0.36 11.43 -2.81
CA LYS A 43 1.01 11.59 -4.13
C LYS A 43 2.52 11.39 -4.10
N ARG A 44 3.20 11.79 -3.01
CA ARG A 44 4.65 11.54 -2.85
C ARG A 44 4.96 10.06 -2.64
N ALA A 45 4.13 9.35 -1.88
CA ALA A 45 4.35 7.96 -1.53
C ALA A 45 3.92 6.97 -2.63
N THR A 46 2.87 7.30 -3.39
CA THR A 46 2.30 6.39 -4.39
C THR A 46 2.53 6.83 -5.83
N GLY A 47 2.94 8.08 -6.06
CA GLY A 47 3.07 8.67 -7.39
C GLY A 47 1.75 9.22 -7.96
N GLU A 48 0.62 8.91 -7.35
CA GLU A 48 -0.72 9.20 -7.86
C GLU A 48 -1.54 10.06 -6.89
N ALA A 49 -2.49 10.82 -7.42
CA ALA A 49 -3.39 11.58 -6.56
C ALA A 49 -4.28 10.63 -5.75
N PHE A 50 -4.74 11.08 -4.57
CA PHE A 50 -5.70 10.30 -3.78
C PHE A 50 -6.95 9.99 -4.61
N ALA A 51 -7.22 8.70 -4.80
CA ALA A 51 -8.32 8.16 -5.56
C ALA A 51 -8.86 6.89 -4.87
N ALA A 52 -10.08 6.50 -5.20
CA ALA A 52 -10.73 5.33 -4.58
C ALA A 52 -10.49 4.04 -5.38
N ASP A 53 -9.98 4.14 -6.60
CA ASP A 53 -9.88 3.06 -7.59
C ASP A 53 -9.11 1.85 -7.03
N ASP A 54 -7.90 2.04 -6.48
CA ASP A 54 -7.12 0.95 -5.85
C ASP A 54 -7.89 0.21 -4.73
N PHE A 55 -8.67 0.96 -3.95
CA PHE A 55 -9.45 0.38 -2.86
C PHE A 55 -10.66 -0.40 -3.39
N LEU A 56 -11.34 0.13 -4.41
CA LEU A 56 -12.45 -0.55 -5.05
C LEU A 56 -11.97 -1.84 -5.71
N ASP A 57 -10.87 -1.80 -6.48
CA ASP A 57 -10.27 -2.98 -7.11
C ASP A 57 -9.92 -4.05 -6.06
N TYR A 58 -9.31 -3.65 -4.95
CA TYR A 58 -9.01 -4.56 -3.83
C TYR A 58 -10.27 -5.20 -3.24
N VAL A 59 -11.31 -4.40 -2.96
CA VAL A 59 -12.55 -4.91 -2.35
C VAL A 59 -13.30 -5.81 -3.33
N GLU A 60 -13.44 -5.41 -4.58
CA GLU A 60 -14.11 -6.19 -5.61
C GLU A 60 -13.40 -7.53 -5.83
N SER A 61 -12.07 -7.53 -5.97
CA SER A 61 -11.28 -8.76 -6.11
C SER A 61 -11.39 -9.67 -4.89
N LYS A 62 -11.20 -9.11 -3.68
CA LYS A 62 -11.23 -9.90 -2.43
C LYS A 62 -12.61 -10.50 -2.16
N TYR A 63 -13.66 -9.68 -2.23
CA TYR A 63 -15.00 -10.12 -1.89
C TYR A 63 -15.64 -10.92 -3.03
N GLY A 64 -15.30 -10.65 -4.29
CA GLY A 64 -15.66 -11.50 -5.42
C GLY A 64 -15.13 -12.92 -5.24
N ALA A 65 -13.86 -13.08 -4.88
CA ALA A 65 -13.25 -14.39 -4.63
C ALA A 65 -13.80 -15.10 -3.37
N LEU A 66 -14.15 -14.37 -2.31
CA LEU A 66 -14.64 -14.97 -1.06
C LEU A 66 -16.12 -15.39 -1.11
N TYR A 67 -16.93 -14.72 -1.93
CA TYR A 67 -18.39 -14.88 -1.94
C TYR A 67 -18.96 -15.32 -3.30
N ASP A 68 -18.10 -15.62 -4.27
CA ASP A 68 -18.47 -16.03 -5.63
C ASP A 68 -19.45 -15.04 -6.30
N LEU A 69 -19.08 -13.75 -6.29
CA LEU A 69 -19.85 -12.65 -6.90
C LEU A 69 -19.41 -12.33 -8.33
#